data_AF-A0A6V7IQX1-F1
#
_entry.id   AF-A0A6V7IQX1-F1
#
_cell.length_a   1.000
_cell.length_b   1.000
_cell.length_c   1.000
_cell.angle_alpha   90.00
_cell.angle_beta   90.00
_cell.angle_gamma   90.00
#
_symmetry.space_group_name_H-M   'P 1'
#
loop_
_entity.id
_entity.type
_entity.pdbx_description
1 polymer ?
#
loop_
_entity_poly.entity_id
_entity_poly.type
_entity_poly.pdbx_seq_one_letter_code
_entity_poly.pdbx_strand_id
1 'polypeptide(L)'
;EVDETSQVAKDEAKVYDTVTFKGPPTLKQRLWPRHCVQDSWGAELHKDLKIIDKAIKIYKGTNPEVDSYSVFWDNKKLTETTLSSQLHDKGATDIYICGLAYDVCVGATAVDALTSGYRTILIDDCSRGVDLVDIEKTKAMVIASNGVIVNSSQVKAMVEGRDRRPELGLKLALEIKQSMKSSNKIANCVTSA
;
A
#
# COMPACT_ATOMS: atom_id res chain seq x y z
N GLU A 1 -16.23 -0.80 19.39
CA GLU A 1 -16.17 -1.87 20.42
C GLU A 1 -15.48 -3.11 19.84
N VAL A 2 -14.95 -4.01 20.69
CA VAL A 2 -14.38 -5.29 20.24
C VAL A 2 -15.51 -6.21 19.77
N ASP A 3 -15.31 -6.84 18.62
CA ASP A 3 -16.24 -7.78 18.02
C ASP A 3 -16.18 -9.15 18.71
N GLU A 4 -17.30 -9.85 18.77
CA GLU A 4 -17.40 -11.18 19.40
C GLU A 4 -16.58 -12.25 18.65
N THR A 5 -16.25 -12.01 17.38
CA THR A 5 -15.35 -12.85 16.58
C THR A 5 -13.86 -12.58 16.84
N SER A 6 -13.53 -11.58 17.68
CA SER A 6 -12.16 -11.31 18.07
C SER A 6 -11.60 -12.49 18.88
N GLN A 7 -10.39 -12.93 18.55
CA GLN A 7 -9.68 -13.96 19.30
C GLN A 7 -9.20 -13.47 20.68
N VAL A 8 -9.19 -12.15 20.87
CA VAL A 8 -8.72 -11.49 22.09
C VAL A 8 -9.86 -10.68 22.68
N ALA A 9 -10.17 -10.95 23.95
CA ALA A 9 -11.20 -10.24 24.70
C ALA A 9 -10.76 -8.81 25.05
N LYS A 10 -11.72 -7.91 25.26
CA LYS A 10 -11.47 -6.47 25.48
C LYS A 10 -10.56 -6.21 26.70
N ASP A 11 -10.76 -6.95 27.78
CA ASP A 11 -10.06 -6.83 29.06
C ASP A 11 -8.71 -7.56 29.08
N GLU A 12 -8.47 -8.47 28.13
CA GLU A 12 -7.22 -9.21 28.00
C GLU A 12 -6.26 -8.62 26.97
N ALA A 13 -6.75 -7.71 26.13
CA ALA A 13 -6.02 -7.14 25.00
C ALA A 13 -4.76 -6.38 25.44
N LYS A 14 -3.63 -6.75 24.83
CA LYS A 14 -2.31 -6.19 25.07
C LYS A 14 -1.74 -5.54 23.81
N VAL A 15 -0.69 -4.75 24.01
CA VAL A 15 0.09 -4.21 22.90
C VAL A 15 0.61 -5.37 22.03
N TYR A 16 0.52 -5.19 20.71
CA TYR A 16 0.82 -6.15 19.65
C TYR A 16 -0.21 -7.24 19.38
N ASP A 17 -1.24 -7.38 20.20
CA ASP A 17 -2.37 -8.26 19.87
C ASP A 17 -3.12 -7.75 18.64
N THR A 18 -3.70 -8.69 17.89
CA THR A 18 -4.62 -8.35 16.79
C THR A 18 -6.05 -8.57 17.26
N VAL A 19 -6.82 -7.48 17.27
CA VAL A 19 -8.20 -7.44 17.74
C VAL A 19 -9.13 -7.18 16.57
N THR A 20 -10.29 -7.82 16.55
CA THR A 20 -11.36 -7.51 15.59
C THR A 20 -12.31 -6.49 16.23
N PHE A 21 -12.52 -5.35 15.59
CA PHE A 21 -13.46 -4.31 16.03
C PHE A 21 -14.79 -4.40 15.27
N LYS A 22 -15.91 -4.16 15.98
CA LYS A 22 -17.27 -4.08 15.43
C LYS A 22 -17.37 -2.91 14.44
N GLY A 23 -18.14 -3.11 13.38
CA GLY A 23 -18.52 -2.07 12.44
C GLY A 23 -18.95 -2.64 11.09
N PRO A 24 -19.57 -1.85 10.21
CA PRO A 24 -19.64 -2.13 8.79
C PRO A 24 -18.52 -1.37 8.04
N PRO A 25 -17.43 -2.03 7.59
CA PRO A 25 -17.06 -3.44 7.80
C PRO A 25 -16.39 -3.68 9.17
N THR A 26 -16.30 -4.94 9.57
CA THR A 26 -15.47 -5.34 10.71
C THR A 26 -14.01 -5.09 10.39
N LEU A 27 -13.23 -4.68 11.38
CA LEU A 27 -11.83 -4.29 11.18
C LEU A 27 -10.91 -5.10 12.07
N LYS A 28 -9.99 -5.87 11.47
CA LYS A 28 -8.86 -6.46 12.18
C LYS A 28 -7.77 -5.41 12.33
N GLN A 29 -7.33 -5.17 13.56
CA GLN A 29 -6.36 -4.14 13.88
C GLN A 29 -5.34 -4.68 14.87
N ARG A 30 -4.05 -4.50 14.55
CA ARG A 30 -2.97 -4.74 15.49
C ARG A 30 -2.86 -3.56 16.44
N LEU A 31 -2.79 -3.83 17.74
CA LEU A 31 -2.62 -2.79 18.74
C LEU A 31 -1.15 -2.40 18.82
N TRP A 32 -0.87 -1.10 18.78
CA TRP A 32 0.49 -0.58 18.82
C TRP A 32 0.74 0.20 20.10
N PRO A 33 1.99 0.26 20.60
CA PRO A 33 2.32 1.22 21.63
C PRO A 33 2.05 2.64 21.09
N ARG A 34 1.89 3.61 21.99
CA ARG A 34 1.76 5.01 21.59
C ARG A 34 2.99 5.43 20.78
N HIS A 35 2.78 5.87 19.55
CA HIS A 35 3.84 6.31 18.63
C HIS A 35 3.30 7.41 17.71
N CYS A 36 4.20 8.21 17.13
CA CYS A 36 3.87 9.26 16.15
C CYS A 36 2.71 10.19 16.58
N VAL A 37 2.62 10.52 17.86
CA VAL A 37 1.56 11.40 18.38
C VAL A 37 1.69 12.78 17.76
N GLN A 38 0.56 13.36 17.33
CA GLN A 38 0.51 14.70 16.73
C GLN A 38 1.25 15.73 17.59
N ASP A 39 2.02 16.59 16.93
CA ASP A 39 2.80 17.67 17.54
C ASP A 39 3.82 17.22 18.62
N SER A 40 4.20 15.94 18.61
CA SER A 40 5.27 15.41 19.47
C SER A 40 6.56 15.18 18.68
N TRP A 41 7.68 15.15 19.40
CA TRP A 41 8.99 14.75 18.85
C TRP A 41 8.93 13.41 18.11
N GLY A 42 8.13 12.45 18.61
CA GLY A 42 7.97 11.13 17.99
C GLY A 42 7.26 11.12 16.64
N ALA A 43 6.62 12.23 16.23
CA ALA A 43 6.01 12.40 14.91
C ALA A 43 6.90 13.17 13.91
N GLU A 44 8.06 13.65 14.35
CA GLU A 44 9.01 14.33 13.47
C GLU A 44 9.71 13.32 12.54
N LEU A 45 10.08 13.79 11.35
CA LEU A 45 10.93 13.00 10.45
C LEU A 45 12.34 12.93 11.03
N HIS A 46 13.00 11.78 10.88
CA HIS A 46 14.37 11.61 11.38
C HIS A 46 15.30 12.68 10.78
N LYS A 47 16.13 13.33 11.60
CA LYS A 47 16.98 14.48 11.22
C LYS A 47 17.91 14.23 10.03
N ASP A 48 18.28 12.97 9.78
CA ASP A 48 19.17 12.59 8.69
C ASP A 48 18.44 12.39 7.36
N LEU A 49 17.10 12.33 7.37
CA LEU A 49 16.30 12.24 6.16
C LEU A 49 16.50 13.49 5.31
N LYS A 50 17.00 13.31 4.09
CA LYS A 50 17.14 14.38 3.12
C LYS A 50 15.83 14.52 2.34
N ILE A 51 15.16 15.64 2.55
CA ILE A 51 13.93 15.99 1.84
C ILE A 51 14.32 16.86 0.66
N ILE A 52 14.02 16.40 -0.55
CA ILE A 52 14.29 17.17 -1.76
C ILE A 52 13.31 18.33 -1.90
N ASP A 53 13.72 19.34 -2.67
CA ASP A 53 12.83 20.43 -3.05
C ASP A 53 11.59 19.88 -3.77
N LYS A 54 10.42 20.43 -3.44
CA LYS A 54 9.10 20.01 -3.96
C LYS A 54 8.60 18.64 -3.48
N ALA A 55 9.26 18.01 -2.51
CA ALA A 55 8.68 16.85 -1.83
C ALA A 55 7.34 17.23 -1.19
N ILE A 56 6.37 16.32 -1.26
CA ILE A 56 5.04 16.52 -0.67
C ILE A 56 4.93 15.63 0.56
N LYS A 57 4.57 16.22 1.70
CA LYS A 57 4.29 15.50 2.93
C LYS A 57 2.80 15.19 3.00
N ILE A 58 2.47 13.91 3.20
CA ILE A 58 1.09 13.45 3.39
C ILE A 58 0.99 12.85 4.79
N TYR A 59 0.01 13.29 5.55
CA TYR A 59 -0.31 12.74 6.86
C TYR A 59 -1.37 11.65 6.73
N LYS A 60 -1.26 10.60 7.55
CA LYS A 60 -2.21 9.49 7.65
C LYS A 60 -2.41 9.12 9.12
N GLY A 61 -3.49 8.40 9.43
CA GLY A 61 -3.80 7.98 10.80
C GLY A 61 -4.17 9.14 11.73
N THR A 62 -4.77 10.19 11.17
CA THR A 62 -5.16 11.41 11.92
C THR A 62 -6.56 11.32 12.52
N ASN A 63 -7.38 10.37 12.06
CA ASN A 63 -8.70 10.11 12.62
C ASN A 63 -8.57 9.17 13.84
N PRO A 64 -9.01 9.57 15.05
CA PRO A 64 -8.90 8.71 16.23
C PRO A 64 -9.74 7.42 16.16
N GLU A 65 -10.75 7.37 15.28
CA GLU A 65 -11.67 6.23 15.16
C GLU A 65 -11.23 5.16 14.15
N VAL A 66 -10.18 5.43 13.37
CA VAL A 66 -9.67 4.50 12.35
C VAL A 66 -8.19 4.72 12.07
N ASP A 67 -7.42 3.64 12.14
CA ASP A 67 -6.00 3.65 11.79
C ASP A 67 -5.83 3.65 10.25
N SER A 68 -4.64 4.00 9.77
CA SER A 68 -4.31 4.07 8.35
C SER A 68 -2.87 3.65 8.13
N TYR A 69 -2.68 2.40 7.70
CA TYR A 69 -1.37 1.87 7.35
C TYR A 69 -0.92 2.36 5.98
N SER A 70 -1.77 2.18 4.98
CA SER A 70 -1.53 2.69 3.64
C SER A 70 -1.62 4.21 3.64
N VAL A 71 -0.79 4.87 2.83
CA VAL A 71 -0.93 6.31 2.57
C VAL A 71 -2.03 6.60 1.54
N PHE A 72 -2.65 5.61 0.90
CA PHE A 72 -3.80 5.84 0.01
C PHE A 72 -5.12 5.98 0.77
N TRP A 73 -5.40 5.02 1.67
CA TRP A 73 -6.69 4.89 2.34
C TRP A 73 -6.53 4.60 3.83
N ASP A 74 -7.55 4.94 4.62
CA ASP A 74 -7.70 4.38 5.97
C ASP A 74 -7.90 2.85 5.94
N ASN A 75 -7.74 2.19 7.08
CA ASN A 75 -7.84 0.73 7.16
C ASN A 75 -9.25 0.19 6.89
N LYS A 76 -10.29 1.06 6.90
CA LYS A 76 -11.67 0.69 6.51
C LYS A 76 -11.96 0.96 5.03
N LYS A 77 -11.02 1.55 4.29
CA LYS A 77 -11.19 2.01 2.90
C LYS A 77 -12.34 3.02 2.72
N LEU A 78 -12.61 3.83 3.74
CA LEU A 78 -13.69 4.82 3.70
C LEU A 78 -13.19 6.23 3.38
N THR A 79 -11.98 6.55 3.84
CA THR A 79 -11.36 7.86 3.64
C THR A 79 -10.09 7.71 2.83
N GLU A 80 -9.99 8.47 1.74
CA GLU A 80 -8.77 8.61 0.95
C GLU A 80 -7.89 9.73 1.49
N THR A 81 -6.58 9.61 1.34
CA THR A 81 -5.69 10.76 1.49
C THR A 81 -5.61 11.57 0.18
N THR A 82 -4.87 12.67 0.18
CA THR A 82 -4.64 13.44 -1.04
C THR A 82 -3.72 12.76 -2.06
N LEU A 83 -3.09 11.61 -1.73
CA LEU A 83 -2.05 11.01 -2.57
C LEU A 83 -2.55 10.67 -3.97
N SER A 84 -3.71 10.03 -4.10
CA SER A 84 -4.22 9.59 -5.40
C SER A 84 -4.45 10.75 -6.37
N SER A 85 -5.07 11.83 -5.89
CA SER A 85 -5.27 13.05 -6.69
C SER A 85 -3.93 13.63 -7.15
N GLN A 86 -2.93 13.70 -6.26
CA GLN A 86 -1.62 14.24 -6.60
C GLN A 86 -0.85 13.37 -7.60
N LEU A 87 -0.97 12.05 -7.50
CA LEU A 87 -0.34 11.11 -8.44
C LEU A 87 -1.00 11.21 -9.82
N HIS A 88 -2.33 11.25 -9.84
CA HIS A 88 -3.11 11.44 -11.06
C HIS A 88 -2.75 12.75 -11.76
N ASP A 89 -2.72 13.87 -11.04
CA ASP A 89 -2.39 15.19 -11.60
C ASP A 89 -0.96 15.28 -12.13
N LYS A 90 -0.06 14.44 -11.62
CA LYS A 90 1.32 14.30 -12.10
C LYS A 90 1.48 13.31 -13.24
N GLY A 91 0.41 12.62 -13.64
CA GLY A 91 0.46 11.54 -14.63
C GLY A 91 1.38 10.40 -14.19
N ALA A 92 1.47 10.14 -12.88
CA ALA A 92 2.32 9.08 -12.35
C ALA A 92 1.82 7.71 -12.84
N THR A 93 2.73 6.87 -13.31
CA THR A 93 2.40 5.51 -13.79
C THR A 93 3.19 4.42 -13.08
N ASP A 94 4.32 4.78 -12.46
CA ASP A 94 5.16 3.93 -11.63
C ASP A 94 5.26 4.52 -10.23
N ILE A 95 5.21 3.66 -9.22
CA ILE A 95 5.42 4.04 -7.81
C ILE A 95 6.55 3.19 -7.25
N TYR A 96 7.59 3.87 -6.76
CA TYR A 96 8.70 3.27 -6.04
C TYR A 96 8.51 3.51 -4.55
N ILE A 97 8.53 2.44 -3.75
CA ILE A 97 8.18 2.48 -2.33
C ILE A 97 9.35 1.96 -1.50
N CYS A 98 9.70 2.71 -0.47
CA CYS A 98 10.65 2.29 0.57
C CYS A 98 10.29 2.93 1.92
N GLY A 99 10.97 2.50 2.98
CA GLY A 99 10.84 3.09 4.32
C GLY A 99 10.32 2.10 5.36
N LEU A 100 9.48 2.59 6.28
CA LEU A 100 9.08 1.86 7.49
C LEU A 100 7.55 1.85 7.68
N ALA A 101 6.95 0.78 8.21
CA ALA A 101 7.51 -0.57 8.33
C ALA A 101 7.18 -1.41 7.08
N TYR A 102 8.10 -2.28 6.66
CA TYR A 102 8.00 -3.14 5.48
C TYR A 102 6.66 -3.89 5.43
N ASP A 103 6.34 -4.60 6.52
CA ASP A 103 5.21 -5.47 6.75
C ASP A 103 3.93 -4.74 7.21
N VAL A 104 3.99 -3.40 7.33
CA VAL A 104 2.87 -2.58 7.76
C VAL A 104 2.60 -1.48 6.74
N CYS A 105 3.20 -0.29 6.91
CA CYS A 105 2.88 0.88 6.10
C CYS A 105 3.39 0.74 4.65
N VAL A 106 4.59 0.19 4.45
CA VAL A 106 5.16 -0.03 3.12
C VAL A 106 4.34 -1.08 2.36
N GLY A 107 4.09 -2.23 2.97
CA GLY A 107 3.31 -3.31 2.39
C GLY A 107 1.88 -2.89 2.05
N ALA A 108 1.17 -2.28 3.00
CA ALA A 108 -0.19 -1.79 2.76
C ALA A 108 -0.25 -0.74 1.63
N THR A 109 0.73 0.16 1.58
CA THR A 109 0.83 1.16 0.50
C THR A 109 1.11 0.48 -0.85
N ALA A 110 1.99 -0.53 -0.88
CA ALA A 110 2.31 -1.26 -2.11
C ALA A 110 1.10 -2.01 -2.67
N VAL A 111 0.34 -2.67 -1.80
CA VAL A 111 -0.89 -3.39 -2.20
C VAL A 111 -1.96 -2.42 -2.71
N ASP A 112 -2.13 -1.27 -2.07
CA ASP A 112 -3.07 -0.25 -2.52
C ASP A 112 -2.65 0.37 -3.86
N ALA A 113 -1.36 0.65 -4.04
CA ALA A 113 -0.82 1.13 -5.30
C ALA A 113 -1.08 0.12 -6.44
N LEU A 114 -0.82 -1.16 -6.19
CA LEU A 114 -1.11 -2.24 -7.14
C LEU A 114 -2.60 -2.33 -7.45
N THR A 115 -3.45 -2.31 -6.43
CA THR A 115 -4.92 -2.35 -6.59
C THR A 115 -5.42 -1.16 -7.40
N SER A 116 -4.82 0.01 -7.19
CA SER A 116 -5.15 1.26 -7.90
C SER A 116 -4.59 1.34 -9.33
N GLY A 117 -3.90 0.29 -9.80
CA GLY A 117 -3.43 0.17 -11.18
C GLY A 117 -2.02 0.70 -11.44
N TYR A 118 -1.29 1.13 -10.41
CA TYR A 118 0.09 1.59 -10.57
C TYR A 118 1.06 0.43 -10.71
N ARG A 119 2.07 0.62 -11.58
CA ARG A 119 3.25 -0.26 -11.61
C ARG A 119 4.04 -0.02 -10.33
N THR A 120 4.09 -1.02 -9.46
CA THR A 120 4.60 -0.83 -8.10
C THR A 120 5.89 -1.59 -7.90
N ILE A 121 6.90 -0.85 -7.43
CA ILE A 121 8.26 -1.34 -7.17
C ILE A 121 8.55 -1.13 -5.68
N LEU A 122 8.80 -2.20 -4.94
CA LEU A 122 9.22 -2.15 -3.54
C LEU A 122 10.75 -2.29 -3.47
N ILE A 123 11.42 -1.35 -2.82
CA ILE A 123 12.87 -1.33 -2.65
C ILE A 123 13.25 -2.00 -1.32
N ASP A 124 13.72 -3.25 -1.39
CA ASP A 124 13.89 -4.17 -0.24
C ASP A 124 14.97 -3.68 0.73
N ASP A 125 16.17 -3.37 0.21
CA ASP A 125 17.31 -2.88 1.00
C ASP A 125 17.13 -1.45 1.55
N CYS A 126 16.10 -0.72 1.10
CA CYS A 126 15.71 0.59 1.62
C CYS A 126 14.50 0.52 2.58
N SER A 127 14.13 -0.68 3.01
CA SER A 127 12.97 -0.90 3.88
C SER A 127 13.31 -1.78 5.08
N ARG A 128 12.61 -1.59 6.19
CA ARG A 128 12.75 -2.45 7.39
C ARG A 128 11.37 -2.72 7.98
N GLY A 129 11.11 -3.96 8.37
CA GLY A 129 9.84 -4.37 8.99
C GLY A 129 9.93 -4.58 10.50
N VAL A 130 8.78 -4.90 11.09
CA VAL A 130 8.61 -5.21 12.51
C VAL A 130 8.79 -6.70 12.75
N ASP A 131 8.12 -7.55 11.96
CA ASP A 131 8.12 -9.00 12.13
C ASP A 131 8.62 -9.73 10.87
N LEU A 132 9.53 -10.69 11.04
CA LEU A 132 10.14 -11.42 9.92
C LEU A 132 9.13 -12.26 9.13
N VAL A 133 8.16 -12.87 9.81
CA VAL A 133 7.14 -13.71 9.17
C VAL A 133 6.19 -12.83 8.35
N ASP A 134 5.80 -11.68 8.89
CA ASP A 134 4.91 -10.75 8.19
C ASP A 134 5.62 -10.03 7.03
N ILE A 135 6.95 -9.82 7.11
CA ILE A 135 7.77 -9.37 5.96
C ILE A 135 7.67 -10.38 4.82
N GLU A 136 7.90 -11.67 5.08
CA GLU A 136 7.85 -12.70 4.03
C GLU A 136 6.45 -12.85 3.42
N LYS A 137 5.39 -12.77 4.25
CA LYS A 137 4.01 -12.71 3.74
C LYS A 137 3.78 -11.49 2.84
N THR A 138 4.30 -10.33 3.24
CA THR A 138 4.21 -9.10 2.45
C THR A 138 4.93 -9.23 1.13
N LYS A 139 6.14 -9.82 1.11
CA LYS A 139 6.89 -10.11 -0.12
C LYS A 139 6.08 -10.99 -1.06
N ALA A 140 5.55 -12.10 -0.55
CA ALA A 140 4.71 -13.00 -1.33
C ALA A 140 3.46 -12.30 -1.89
N MET A 141 2.79 -11.47 -1.08
CA MET A 141 1.60 -10.74 -1.50
C MET A 141 1.89 -9.73 -2.62
N VAL A 142 2.98 -8.95 -2.49
CA VAL A 142 3.40 -7.98 -3.51
C VAL A 142 3.69 -8.69 -4.85
N ILE A 143 4.45 -9.79 -4.81
CA ILE A 143 4.77 -10.56 -6.02
C ILE A 143 3.51 -11.17 -6.64
N ALA A 144 2.64 -11.78 -5.83
CA ALA A 144 1.38 -12.36 -6.29
C ALA A 144 0.44 -11.32 -6.93
N SER A 145 0.56 -10.05 -6.50
CA SER A 145 -0.21 -8.92 -7.01
C SER A 145 0.49 -8.19 -8.19
N ASN A 146 1.48 -8.84 -8.81
CA ASN A 146 2.27 -8.32 -9.94
C ASN A 146 3.15 -7.09 -9.61
N GLY A 147 3.46 -6.87 -8.33
CA GLY A 147 4.51 -5.95 -7.92
C GLY A 147 5.90 -6.55 -8.10
N VAL A 148 6.90 -5.68 -8.16
CA VAL A 148 8.31 -6.08 -8.29
C VAL A 148 9.08 -5.66 -7.06
N ILE A 149 9.92 -6.56 -6.54
CA ILE A 149 10.81 -6.29 -5.42
C ILE A 149 12.25 -6.19 -5.96
N VAL A 150 12.95 -5.12 -5.59
CA VAL A 150 14.30 -4.80 -6.09
C VAL A 150 15.20 -4.29 -4.97
N ASN A 151 16.50 -4.29 -5.22
CA ASN A 151 17.44 -3.52 -4.42
C ASN A 151 17.68 -2.14 -5.03
N SER A 152 18.09 -1.18 -4.19
CA SER A 152 18.36 0.21 -4.54
C SER A 152 19.35 0.36 -5.71
N SER A 153 20.32 -0.55 -5.80
CA SER A 153 21.30 -0.60 -6.89
C SER A 153 20.69 -0.74 -8.29
N GLN A 154 19.47 -1.26 -8.38
CA GLN A 154 18.76 -1.50 -9.64
C GLN A 154 17.88 -0.31 -10.05
N VAL A 155 17.45 0.52 -9.09
CA VAL A 155 16.47 1.60 -9.29
C VAL A 155 16.91 2.58 -10.37
N LYS A 156 18.20 2.98 -10.38
CA LYS A 156 18.72 3.95 -11.36
C LYS A 156 18.52 3.48 -12.81
N ALA A 157 18.82 2.21 -13.11
CA ALA A 157 18.66 1.68 -14.45
C ALA A 157 17.18 1.61 -14.86
N MET A 158 16.29 1.33 -13.90
CA MET A 158 14.84 1.26 -14.14
C MET A 158 14.25 2.64 -14.46
N VAL A 159 14.55 3.66 -13.66
CA VAL A 159 14.03 5.03 -13.89
C VAL A 159 14.58 5.66 -15.18
N GLU A 160 15.81 5.30 -15.58
CA GLU A 160 16.40 5.72 -16.85
C GLU A 160 15.89 4.89 -18.06
N GLY A 161 15.03 3.90 -17.83
CA GLY A 161 14.46 3.05 -18.88
C GLY A 161 15.47 2.07 -19.52
N ARG A 162 16.63 1.85 -18.90
CA ARG A 162 17.64 0.87 -19.31
C ARG A 162 17.33 -0.53 -18.80
N ASP A 163 16.59 -0.64 -17.70
CA ASP A 163 15.99 -1.88 -17.20
C ASP A 163 14.45 -1.76 -17.27
N ARG A 164 13.82 -2.46 -18.22
CA ARG A 164 12.37 -2.50 -18.39
C ARG A 164 11.85 -3.89 -18.10
N ARG A 165 11.48 -4.10 -16.84
CA ARG A 165 11.02 -5.39 -16.35
C ARG A 165 9.64 -5.76 -16.94
N PRO A 166 9.51 -6.92 -17.60
CA PRO A 166 8.26 -7.37 -18.20
C PRO A 166 7.12 -7.48 -17.19
N GLU A 167 7.43 -7.82 -15.94
CA GLU A 167 6.48 -8.01 -14.85
C GLU A 167 5.65 -6.74 -14.60
N LEU A 168 6.27 -5.56 -14.73
CA LEU A 168 5.58 -4.28 -14.59
C LEU A 168 4.58 -4.02 -15.73
N GLY A 169 4.76 -4.65 -16.89
CA GLY A 169 3.83 -4.57 -18.02
C GLY A 169 2.77 -5.67 -18.01
N LEU A 170 2.92 -6.71 -17.19
CA LEU A 170 2.07 -7.90 -17.22
C LEU A 170 0.62 -7.58 -16.84
N LYS A 171 0.41 -6.82 -15.76
CA LYS A 171 -0.94 -6.44 -15.31
C LYS A 171 -1.68 -5.66 -16.40
N LEU A 172 -1.06 -4.62 -16.96
CA LEU A 172 -1.61 -3.84 -18.06
C LEU A 172 -1.94 -4.73 -19.27
N ALA A 173 -1.05 -5.65 -19.63
CA ALA A 173 -1.30 -6.58 -20.73
C ALA A 173 -2.51 -7.51 -20.46
N LEU A 174 -2.68 -7.98 -19.22
CA LEU A 174 -3.85 -8.78 -18.82
C LEU A 174 -5.15 -7.98 -18.87
N GLU A 175 -5.13 -6.73 -18.41
CA GLU A 175 -6.28 -5.81 -18.46
C GLU A 175 -6.69 -5.48 -19.90
N ILE A 176 -5.73 -5.16 -20.76
CA ILE A 176 -5.96 -4.96 -22.20
C ILE A 176 -6.58 -6.21 -22.82
N LYS A 177 -6.03 -7.40 -22.53
CA LYS A 177 -6.56 -8.68 -23.05
C LYS A 177 -8.01 -8.92 -22.60
N GLN A 178 -8.35 -8.59 -21.36
CA GLN A 178 -9.73 -8.71 -20.86
C GLN A 178 -10.67 -7.71 -21.54
N SER A 179 -10.25 -6.45 -21.67
CA SER A 179 -11.00 -5.39 -22.37
C SER A 179 -11.28 -5.76 -23.83
N MET A 180 -10.28 -6.29 -24.55
CA MET A 180 -10.44 -6.78 -25.93
C MET A 180 -11.45 -7.92 -26.03
N LYS A 181 -11.45 -8.86 -25.09
CA LYS A 181 -12.44 -9.97 -25.06
C LYS A 181 -13.86 -9.46 -24.82
N SER A 182 -14.03 -8.53 -23.88
CA SER A 182 -15.35 -7.92 -23.58
C SER A 182 -15.89 -7.13 -24.79
N SER A 183 -15.02 -6.37 -25.46
CA SER A 183 -15.38 -5.62 -26.66
C SER A 183 -15.81 -6.53 -27.81
N ASN A 184 -15.09 -7.64 -28.04
CA ASN A 184 -15.47 -8.63 -29.06
C ASN A 184 -16.79 -9.35 -28.75
N LYS A 185 -17.11 -9.57 -27.46
CA LYS A 185 -18.38 -10.17 -27.04
C LYS A 185 -19.57 -9.24 -27.31
N ILE A 186 -19.39 -7.94 -27.08
CA ILE A 186 -20.41 -6.92 -27.38
C ILE A 186 -20.61 -6.81 -28.89
N ALA A 187 -19.53 -6.71 -29.68
CA ALA A 187 -19.62 -6.64 -31.14
C ALA A 187 -20.39 -7.83 -31.75
N ASN A 188 -20.14 -9.05 -31.27
CA ASN A 188 -20.84 -10.25 -31.74
C ASN A 188 -22.32 -10.31 -31.33
N CYS A 189 -22.72 -9.64 -30.24
CA CYS A 189 -24.10 -9.58 -29.78
C CYS A 189 -24.94 -8.56 -30.58
N VAL A 190 -24.30 -7.52 -31.14
CA VAL A 190 -24.96 -6.50 -31.96
C VAL A 190 -25.14 -6.96 -33.41
N THR A 191 -24.31 -7.88 -33.90
CA THR A 191 -24.42 -8.45 -35.26
C THR A 191 -25.34 -9.67 -35.35
N SER A 192 -25.92 -10.12 -34.23
CA SER A 192 -26.80 -11.30 -34.14
C SER A 192 -28.26 -10.97 -33.78
N ALA A 193 -28.64 -9.69 -33.81
CA ALA A 193 -30.01 -9.19 -33.77
C ALA A 193 -30.39 -8.59 -35.14
#